data_AF-A0A946P4M5-F1
#
_entry.id   AF-A0A946P4M5-F1
#
_cell.length_a   1.000
_cell.length_b   1.000
_cell.length_c   1.000
_cell.angle_alpha   90.00
_cell.angle_beta   90.00
_cell.angle_gamma   90.00
#
_symmetry.space_group_name_H-M   'P 1'
#
loop_
_entity.id
_entity.type
_entity.pdbx_description
1 polymer ?
#
loop_
_entity_poly.entity_id
_entity_poly.type
_entity_poly.pdbx_seq_one_letter_code
_entity_poly.pdbx_strand_id
1 'polypeptide(L)'
;MNLDLFLKSKLLNGWGLFGLIAGPICLFIIAESIAADLRTGAGVSEMIGYSVRIAVPFIYLVVAASSVHALFPGVFSRWWLRNRKYLGLCFAVAMAWQATFIYIISNFHRDYYYQDVYLLRDELEGSIGYIFLVAMVVTSFPLGRGLINRSQWKLLHTFGIYFLWAYPFSVYWWTLYYYKNASPLDYVYYWAGFLAVALRIAAWGKQREHTERHIALKCAGISLIAAGVIASATGFLWQKTMTELTTIPTWSADLVLWLPFWPFEPFLPLFLIGLGTMALTTSKKHADPRAASTQKPQL
;
A
#
# COMPACT_ATOMS: atom_id res chain seq x y z
N MET A 1 25.89 -22.96 0.85
CA MET A 1 25.19 -22.55 2.09
C MET A 1 23.70 -22.84 1.92
N ASN A 2 23.09 -23.68 2.76
CA ASN A 2 21.69 -24.08 2.60
C ASN A 2 20.77 -22.91 2.98
N LEU A 3 20.00 -22.39 2.02
CA LEU A 3 19.11 -21.24 2.17
C LEU A 3 18.15 -21.40 3.36
N ASP A 4 17.70 -22.63 3.63
CA ASP A 4 16.81 -22.92 4.75
C ASP A 4 17.49 -22.73 6.13
N LEU A 5 18.75 -23.16 6.27
CA LEU A 5 19.55 -22.94 7.48
C LEU A 5 19.81 -21.45 7.72
N PHE A 6 20.12 -20.70 6.65
CA PHE A 6 20.34 -19.26 6.73
C PHE A 6 19.08 -18.50 7.19
N LEU A 7 17.93 -18.79 6.56
CA LEU A 7 16.65 -18.15 6.88
C LEU A 7 16.05 -18.58 8.23
N LYS A 8 16.61 -19.60 8.89
CA LYS A 8 16.26 -20.01 10.25
C LYS A 8 17.09 -19.30 11.33
N SER A 9 18.13 -18.56 10.97
CA SER A 9 18.96 -17.83 11.95
C SER A 9 18.13 -16.84 12.77
N LYS A 10 18.50 -16.67 14.05
CA LYS A 10 17.81 -15.76 14.98
C LYS A 10 17.91 -14.29 14.52
N LEU A 11 19.02 -13.92 13.87
CA LEU A 11 19.26 -12.57 13.37
C LEU A 11 18.33 -12.22 12.19
N LEU A 12 17.95 -13.18 11.36
CA LEU A 12 17.05 -12.97 10.22
C LEU A 12 15.58 -13.21 10.55
N ASN A 13 15.23 -13.30 11.83
CA ASN A 13 13.85 -13.50 12.25
C ASN A 13 13.50 -12.63 13.45
N GLY A 14 12.24 -12.25 13.54
CA GLY A 14 11.73 -11.61 14.73
C GLY A 14 12.37 -10.24 15.00
N TRP A 15 12.67 -9.99 16.26
CA TRP A 15 13.37 -8.80 16.72
C TRP A 15 14.80 -8.67 16.20
N GLY A 16 15.48 -9.79 15.88
CA GLY A 16 16.80 -9.74 15.26
C GLY A 16 16.74 -9.06 13.89
N LEU A 17 15.76 -9.45 13.07
CA LEU A 17 15.55 -8.86 11.75
C LEU A 17 15.14 -7.39 11.85
N PHE A 18 14.27 -7.08 12.80
CA PHE A 18 13.88 -5.70 13.09
C PHE A 18 15.10 -4.84 13.42
N GLY A 19 15.95 -5.26 14.36
CA GLY A 19 17.15 -4.50 14.73
C GLY A 19 18.14 -4.35 13.56
N LEU A 20 18.32 -5.42 12.77
CA LEU A 20 19.19 -5.43 11.60
C LEU A 20 18.75 -4.44 10.51
N ILE A 21 17.45 -4.14 10.41
CA ILE A 21 16.91 -3.22 9.42
C ILE A 21 16.72 -1.81 10.02
N ALA A 22 16.08 -1.71 11.18
CA ALA A 22 15.76 -0.44 11.82
C ALA A 22 17.01 0.34 12.25
N GLY A 23 18.07 -0.35 12.69
CA GLY A 23 19.35 0.28 13.03
C GLY A 23 19.94 1.07 11.85
N PRO A 24 20.19 0.42 10.69
CA PRO A 24 20.63 1.12 9.49
C PRO A 24 19.68 2.22 9.01
N ILE A 25 18.35 2.04 9.09
CA ILE A 25 17.40 3.11 8.76
C ILE A 25 17.67 4.36 9.60
N CYS A 26 17.78 4.21 10.92
CA CYS A 26 18.07 5.34 11.80
C CYS A 26 19.43 5.96 11.49
N LEU A 27 20.47 5.14 11.26
CA LEU A 27 21.81 5.62 10.94
C LEU A 27 21.84 6.43 9.64
N PHE A 28 21.18 5.95 8.58
CA PHE A 28 21.13 6.67 7.31
C PHE A 28 20.35 7.98 7.42
N ILE A 29 19.21 7.99 8.11
CA ILE A 29 18.44 9.22 8.32
C ILE A 29 19.24 10.23 9.14
N ILE A 30 19.95 9.80 10.19
CA ILE A 30 20.82 10.67 10.99
C ILE A 30 21.99 11.20 10.15
N ALA A 31 22.65 10.35 9.37
CA ALA A 31 23.75 10.76 8.51
C ALA A 31 23.30 11.79 7.47
N GLU A 32 22.17 11.55 6.81
CA GLU A 32 21.60 12.49 5.84
C GLU A 32 21.13 13.78 6.52
N SER A 33 20.60 13.70 7.74
CA SER A 33 20.22 14.89 8.54
C SER A 33 21.40 15.80 8.89
N ILE A 34 22.63 15.26 8.95
CA ILE A 34 23.83 16.07 9.16
C ILE A 34 24.23 16.80 7.87
N ALA A 35 23.96 16.19 6.72
CA ALA A 35 24.21 16.79 5.40
C ALA A 35 23.12 17.79 4.99
N ALA A 36 21.86 17.52 5.35
CA ALA A 36 20.72 18.40 5.15
C ALA A 36 20.80 19.57 6.12
N ASP A 37 20.76 20.81 5.63
CA ASP A 37 20.74 21.99 6.51
C ASP A 37 19.37 22.14 7.20
N LEU A 38 19.20 21.43 8.32
CA LEU A 38 17.97 21.43 9.13
C LEU A 38 17.66 22.79 9.78
N ARG A 39 18.57 23.76 9.69
CA ARG A 39 18.32 25.14 10.10
C ARG A 39 17.43 25.88 9.09
N THR A 40 17.13 25.28 7.95
CA THR A 40 16.25 25.82 6.92
C THR A 40 15.00 24.96 6.77
N GLY A 41 13.87 25.58 6.40
CA GLY A 41 12.64 24.84 6.08
C GLY A 41 12.83 23.85 4.92
N ALA A 42 13.61 24.23 3.91
CA ALA A 42 13.91 23.39 2.75
C ALA A 42 14.65 22.10 3.14
N GLY A 43 15.70 22.19 3.97
CA GLY A 43 16.44 21.01 4.43
C GLY A 43 15.58 20.06 5.27
N VAL A 44 14.68 20.59 6.11
CA VAL A 44 13.73 19.74 6.86
C VAL A 44 12.71 19.08 5.92
N SER A 45 12.22 19.81 4.91
CA SER A 45 11.29 19.29 3.89
C SER A 45 11.91 18.15 3.07
N GLU A 46 13.18 18.28 2.70
CA GLU A 46 13.93 17.21 2.02
C GLU A 46 13.96 15.93 2.86
N MET A 47 14.19 16.05 4.18
CA MET A 47 14.22 14.91 5.09
C MET A 47 12.85 14.23 5.29
N ILE A 48 11.74 14.95 5.12
CA ILE A 48 10.39 14.35 5.06
C ILE A 48 10.34 13.39 3.87
N GLY A 49 10.68 13.87 2.66
CA GLY A 49 10.69 13.06 1.44
C GLY A 49 11.68 11.89 1.52
N TYR A 50 12.87 12.12 2.06
CA TYR A 50 13.89 11.09 2.26
C TYR A 50 13.39 9.95 3.16
N SER A 51 12.77 10.30 4.30
CA SER A 51 12.19 9.32 5.24
C SER A 51 11.09 8.48 4.59
N VAL A 52 10.23 9.11 3.78
CA VAL A 52 9.19 8.42 3.00
C VAL A 52 9.81 7.43 2.02
N ARG A 53 10.82 7.85 1.23
CA ARG A 53 11.50 6.98 0.25
C ARG A 53 12.11 5.73 0.89
N ILE A 54 12.61 5.84 2.13
CA ILE A 54 13.06 4.69 2.93
C ILE A 54 11.89 3.82 3.39
N ALA A 55 10.75 4.41 3.78
CA ALA A 55 9.59 3.68 4.27
C ALA A 55 8.89 2.85 3.17
N VAL A 56 8.77 3.41 1.95
CA VAL A 56 7.97 2.86 0.84
C VAL A 56 8.22 1.36 0.53
N PRO A 57 9.48 0.89 0.40
CA PRO A 57 9.74 -0.54 0.16
C PRO A 57 9.11 -1.44 1.22
N PHE A 58 9.12 -1.03 2.49
CA PHE A 58 8.62 -1.86 3.59
C PHE A 58 7.11 -2.02 3.53
N ILE A 59 6.34 -0.95 3.27
CA ILE A 59 4.89 -1.09 3.15
C ILE A 59 4.52 -1.98 1.96
N TYR A 60 5.22 -1.86 0.83
CA TYR A 60 5.01 -2.74 -0.33
C TYR A 60 5.35 -4.19 -0.02
N LEU A 61 6.43 -4.44 0.72
CA LEU A 61 6.80 -5.78 1.15
C LEU A 61 5.73 -6.38 2.09
N VAL A 62 5.17 -5.58 3.00
CA VAL A 62 4.13 -6.02 3.94
C VAL A 62 2.82 -6.31 3.19
N VAL A 63 2.51 -5.54 2.15
CA VAL A 63 1.36 -5.75 1.27
C VAL A 63 1.51 -7.06 0.49
N ALA A 64 2.66 -7.29 -0.15
CA ALA A 64 2.88 -8.44 -1.02
C ALA A 64 3.05 -9.78 -0.26
N ALA A 65 3.46 -9.77 1.01
CA ALA A 65 3.85 -10.96 1.75
C ALA A 65 2.86 -12.15 1.66
N SER A 66 1.56 -11.89 1.85
CA SER A 66 0.55 -12.96 1.83
C SER A 66 0.25 -13.48 0.42
N SER A 67 0.24 -12.61 -0.58
CA SER A 67 -0.05 -12.98 -1.97
C SER A 67 1.11 -13.75 -2.59
N VAL A 68 2.34 -13.32 -2.32
CA VAL A 68 3.55 -14.04 -2.75
C VAL A 68 3.55 -15.46 -2.18
N HIS A 69 3.22 -15.64 -0.89
CA HIS A 69 3.14 -16.97 -0.31
C HIS A 69 2.02 -17.84 -0.91
N ALA A 70 0.85 -17.26 -1.19
CA ALA A 70 -0.27 -17.98 -1.79
C ALA A 70 -0.01 -18.41 -3.26
N LEU A 71 0.69 -17.57 -4.02
CA LEU A 71 1.02 -17.84 -5.42
C LEU A 71 2.24 -18.76 -5.55
N PHE A 72 3.29 -18.49 -4.78
CA PHE A 72 4.60 -19.14 -4.85
C PHE A 72 5.00 -19.71 -3.47
N PRO A 73 4.38 -20.81 -3.02
CA PRO A 73 4.70 -21.41 -1.73
C PRO A 73 6.13 -21.97 -1.73
N GLY A 74 6.97 -21.50 -0.80
CA GLY A 74 8.37 -21.90 -0.70
C GLY A 74 8.99 -21.48 0.62
N VAL A 75 10.25 -21.85 0.85
CA VAL A 75 10.98 -21.52 2.09
C VAL A 75 11.06 -20.00 2.28
N PHE A 76 11.42 -19.27 1.22
CA PHE A 76 11.53 -17.82 1.23
C PHE A 76 10.18 -17.12 1.46
N SER A 77 9.12 -17.51 0.74
CA SER A 77 7.81 -16.86 0.91
C SER A 77 7.18 -17.13 2.29
N ARG A 78 7.45 -18.30 2.88
CA ARG A 78 7.09 -18.57 4.29
C ARG A 78 7.89 -17.70 5.26
N TRP A 79 9.20 -17.56 5.06
CA TRP A 79 10.04 -16.69 5.88
C TRP A 79 9.57 -15.24 5.84
N TRP A 80 9.27 -14.73 4.65
CA TRP A 80 8.77 -13.37 4.47
C TRP A 80 7.42 -13.18 5.15
N LEU A 81 6.46 -14.09 4.94
CA LEU A 81 5.15 -14.02 5.59
C LEU A 81 5.26 -14.05 7.12
N ARG A 82 6.14 -14.89 7.67
CA ARG A 82 6.41 -14.95 9.13
C ARG A 82 6.97 -13.65 9.67
N ASN A 83 7.82 -12.96 8.90
CA ASN A 83 8.47 -11.72 9.31
C ASN A 83 7.70 -10.45 8.92
N ARG A 84 6.54 -10.57 8.26
CA ARG A 84 5.67 -9.45 7.83
C ARG A 84 5.43 -8.40 8.91
N LYS A 85 5.20 -8.84 10.17
CA LYS A 85 5.01 -7.92 11.31
C LYS A 85 6.24 -7.00 11.50
N TYR A 86 7.44 -7.57 11.47
CA TYR A 86 8.68 -6.84 11.74
C TYR A 86 9.07 -5.91 10.60
N LEU A 87 8.78 -6.29 9.35
CA LEU A 87 8.88 -5.39 8.20
C LEU A 87 7.92 -4.19 8.35
N GLY A 88 6.70 -4.43 8.83
CA GLY A 88 5.74 -3.35 9.14
C GLY A 88 6.19 -2.44 10.28
N LEU A 89 6.93 -2.96 11.26
CA LEU A 89 7.54 -2.13 12.30
C LEU A 89 8.73 -1.31 11.75
N CYS A 90 9.50 -1.84 10.79
CA CYS A 90 10.56 -1.06 10.13
C CYS A 90 9.97 0.10 9.30
N PHE A 91 8.84 -0.14 8.61
CA PHE A 91 8.03 0.92 8.01
C PHE A 91 7.66 1.99 9.05
N ALA A 92 7.12 1.57 10.20
CA ALA A 92 6.72 2.49 11.27
C ALA A 92 7.90 3.32 11.82
N VAL A 93 9.11 2.76 11.91
CA VAL A 93 10.31 3.50 12.33
C VAL A 93 10.66 4.60 11.32
N ALA A 94 10.66 4.30 10.02
CA ALA A 94 10.93 5.31 8.99
C ALA A 94 9.86 6.41 8.98
N MET A 95 8.58 6.05 9.15
CA MET A 95 7.49 7.02 9.27
C MET A 95 7.56 7.85 10.56
N ALA A 96 8.10 7.31 11.66
CA ALA A 96 8.30 8.09 12.89
C ALA A 96 9.35 9.20 12.71
N TRP A 97 10.41 8.93 11.92
CA TRP A 97 11.35 9.97 11.49
C TRP A 97 10.66 11.03 10.64
N GLN A 98 9.85 10.62 9.64
CA GLN A 98 9.05 11.56 8.85
C GLN A 98 8.17 12.44 9.74
N ALA A 99 7.44 11.85 10.70
CA ALA A 99 6.60 12.59 11.64
C ALA A 99 7.41 13.60 12.47
N THR A 100 8.64 13.24 12.85
CA THR A 100 9.56 14.14 13.55
C THR A 100 9.93 15.34 12.69
N PHE A 101 10.23 15.15 11.41
CA PHE A 101 10.53 16.26 10.50
C PHE A 101 9.29 17.13 10.19
N ILE A 102 8.11 16.53 10.09
CA ILE A 102 6.83 17.27 9.99
C ILE A 102 6.62 18.13 11.26
N TYR A 103 6.88 17.57 12.43
CA TYR A 103 6.80 18.32 13.68
C TYR A 103 7.83 19.48 13.71
N ILE A 104 9.06 19.24 13.26
CA ILE A 104 10.09 20.27 13.21
C ILE A 104 9.70 21.40 12.25
N ILE A 105 9.29 21.10 11.02
CA ILE A 105 8.96 22.12 10.02
C ILE A 105 7.74 22.95 10.44
N SER A 106 6.70 22.32 11.02
CA SER A 106 5.46 23.00 11.44
C SER A 106 5.65 23.90 12.67
N ASN A 107 6.64 23.63 13.52
CA ASN A 107 6.89 24.41 14.74
C ASN A 107 8.01 25.44 14.59
N PHE A 108 9.08 25.10 13.88
CA PHE A 108 10.29 25.93 13.81
C PHE A 108 10.46 26.63 12.46
N HIS A 109 9.80 26.17 11.39
CA HIS A 109 9.86 26.75 10.04
C HIS A 109 8.45 27.05 9.51
N ARG A 110 7.60 27.62 10.36
CA ARG A 110 6.16 27.76 10.11
C ARG A 110 5.81 28.55 8.85
N ASP A 111 6.54 29.65 8.59
CA ASP A 111 6.29 30.48 7.41
C ASP A 111 6.53 29.68 6.12
N TYR A 112 7.64 28.94 6.07
CA TYR A 112 7.95 28.02 4.97
C TYR A 112 6.93 26.88 4.87
N TYR A 113 6.51 26.29 6.00
CA TYR A 113 5.51 25.22 5.99
C TYR A 113 4.18 25.67 5.37
N TYR A 114 3.63 26.82 5.78
CA TYR A 114 2.35 27.29 5.25
C TYR A 114 2.43 27.86 3.82
N GLN A 115 3.59 28.38 3.40
CA GLN A 115 3.76 28.95 2.06
C GLN A 115 4.09 27.90 1.01
N ASP A 116 4.97 26.95 1.34
CA ASP A 116 5.61 26.09 0.33
C ASP A 116 5.23 24.60 0.44
N VAL A 117 4.72 24.15 1.60
CA VAL A 117 4.51 22.72 1.88
C VAL A 117 3.04 22.38 2.17
N TYR A 118 2.32 23.28 2.84
CA TYR A 118 0.98 23.00 3.33
C TYR A 118 -0.04 22.91 2.19
N LEU A 119 -0.61 21.72 2.03
CA LEU A 119 -1.82 21.47 1.26
C LEU A 119 -2.81 20.75 2.18
N LEU A 120 -4.02 21.30 2.33
CA LEU A 120 -5.03 20.74 3.24
C LEU A 120 -5.31 19.26 2.94
N ARG A 121 -5.37 18.89 1.66
CA ARG A 121 -5.54 17.50 1.23
C ARG A 121 -4.42 16.61 1.75
N ASP A 122 -3.17 17.02 1.56
CA ASP A 122 -2.00 16.22 1.96
C ASP A 122 -1.93 16.08 3.49
N GLU A 123 -2.33 17.13 4.22
CA GLU A 123 -2.44 17.10 5.68
C GLU A 123 -3.54 16.14 6.16
N LEU A 124 -4.69 16.11 5.50
CA LEU A 124 -5.76 15.16 5.79
C LEU A 124 -5.34 13.72 5.49
N GLU A 125 -4.73 13.49 4.33
CA GLU A 125 -4.19 12.19 3.93
C GLU A 125 -3.12 11.70 4.93
N GLY A 126 -2.19 12.58 5.30
CA GLY A 126 -1.13 12.31 6.29
C GLY A 126 -1.69 12.01 7.67
N SER A 127 -2.60 12.84 8.17
CA SER A 127 -3.23 12.68 9.48
C SER A 127 -3.98 11.35 9.61
N ILE A 128 -4.81 10.99 8.62
CA ILE A 128 -5.52 9.71 8.59
C ILE A 128 -4.52 8.55 8.53
N GLY A 129 -3.45 8.70 7.72
CA GLY A 129 -2.37 7.72 7.64
C GLY A 129 -1.70 7.45 8.98
N TYR A 130 -1.35 8.50 9.74
CA TYR A 130 -0.74 8.36 11.06
C TYR A 130 -1.69 7.74 12.10
N ILE A 131 -2.99 8.06 12.06
CA ILE A 131 -3.99 7.41 12.92
C ILE A 131 -4.01 5.89 12.66
N PHE A 132 -4.08 5.48 11.39
CA PHE A 132 -4.02 4.05 11.04
C PHE A 132 -2.71 3.42 11.47
N LEU A 133 -1.57 4.07 11.20
CA LEU A 133 -0.25 3.55 11.53
C LEU A 133 -0.09 3.34 13.04
N VAL A 134 -0.40 4.35 13.86
CA VAL A 134 -0.31 4.26 15.33
C VAL A 134 -1.23 3.17 15.85
N ALA A 135 -2.49 3.13 15.41
CA ALA A 135 -3.42 2.09 15.82
C ALA A 135 -2.94 0.68 15.43
N MET A 136 -2.37 0.51 14.23
CA MET A 136 -1.81 -0.76 13.77
C MET A 136 -0.56 -1.16 14.57
N VAL A 137 0.32 -0.21 14.90
CA VAL A 137 1.51 -0.45 15.74
C VAL A 137 1.09 -0.89 17.14
N VAL A 138 0.22 -0.13 17.81
CA VAL A 138 -0.29 -0.45 19.16
C VAL A 138 -0.92 -1.84 19.18
N THR A 139 -1.79 -2.14 18.22
CA THR A 139 -2.50 -3.44 18.13
C THR A 139 -1.66 -4.59 17.58
N SER A 140 -0.38 -4.34 17.24
CA SER A 140 0.60 -5.37 16.90
C SER A 140 1.28 -5.99 18.14
N PHE A 141 1.12 -5.37 19.32
CA PHE A 141 1.64 -5.86 20.60
C PHE A 141 0.54 -6.55 21.42
N PRO A 142 0.87 -7.50 22.32
CA PRO A 142 -0.12 -8.25 23.09
C PRO A 142 -1.10 -7.36 23.86
N LEU A 143 -0.60 -6.29 24.50
CA LEU A 143 -1.41 -5.34 25.27
C LEU A 143 -2.46 -4.65 24.38
N GLY A 144 -2.02 -3.99 23.30
CA GLY A 144 -2.93 -3.34 22.37
C GLY A 144 -3.83 -4.31 21.61
N ARG A 145 -3.35 -5.53 21.34
CA ARG A 145 -4.14 -6.58 20.69
C ARG A 145 -5.33 -7.01 21.56
N GLY A 146 -5.19 -6.95 22.89
CA GLY A 146 -6.23 -7.25 23.86
C GLY A 146 -7.34 -6.18 23.95
N LEU A 147 -7.11 -4.97 23.43
CA LEU A 147 -8.11 -3.89 23.45
C LEU A 147 -9.23 -4.04 22.41
N ILE A 148 -9.04 -4.90 21.40
CA ILE A 148 -9.99 -5.05 20.28
C ILE A 148 -10.23 -6.51 19.92
N ASN A 149 -11.43 -6.81 19.42
CA ASN A 149 -11.77 -8.16 19.01
C ASN A 149 -11.10 -8.56 17.68
N ARG A 150 -11.29 -9.83 17.26
CA ARG A 150 -10.69 -10.35 16.01
C ARG A 150 -11.21 -9.69 14.75
N SER A 151 -12.49 -9.32 14.72
CA SER A 151 -13.10 -8.66 13.57
C SER A 151 -12.57 -7.25 13.39
N GLN A 152 -12.57 -6.45 14.47
CA GLN A 152 -12.02 -5.09 14.52
C GLN A 152 -10.55 -5.06 14.13
N TRP A 153 -9.74 -5.98 14.66
CA TRP A 153 -8.33 -6.06 14.30
C TRP A 153 -8.12 -6.37 12.82
N LYS A 154 -8.90 -7.32 12.28
CA LYS A 154 -8.84 -7.64 10.85
C LYS A 154 -9.25 -6.44 10.00
N LEU A 155 -10.31 -5.74 10.39
CA LEU A 155 -10.81 -4.55 9.72
C LEU A 155 -9.72 -3.45 9.70
N LEU A 156 -9.19 -3.11 10.88
CA LEU A 156 -8.15 -2.09 11.07
C LEU A 156 -6.90 -2.40 10.23
N HIS A 157 -6.37 -3.62 10.35
CA HIS A 157 -5.15 -4.00 9.61
C HIS A 157 -5.37 -4.19 8.11
N THR A 158 -6.62 -4.41 7.67
CA THR A 158 -6.95 -4.47 6.25
C THR A 158 -7.09 -3.07 5.67
N PHE A 159 -7.91 -2.20 6.27
CA PHE A 159 -8.05 -0.84 5.78
C PHE A 159 -6.75 -0.04 5.92
N GLY A 160 -6.11 -0.11 7.09
CA GLY A 160 -4.88 0.63 7.34
C GLY A 160 -3.76 0.24 6.38
N ILE A 161 -3.58 -1.04 6.06
CA ILE A 161 -2.52 -1.42 5.10
C ILE A 161 -2.81 -0.92 3.68
N TYR A 162 -4.06 -0.96 3.22
CA TYR A 162 -4.41 -0.46 1.90
C TYR A 162 -4.34 1.07 1.85
N PHE A 163 -4.73 1.77 2.91
CA PHE A 163 -4.59 3.22 3.01
C PHE A 163 -3.12 3.65 2.97
N LEU A 164 -2.28 3.03 3.82
CA LEU A 164 -0.83 3.32 3.88
C LEU A 164 -0.09 2.93 2.59
N TRP A 165 -0.58 1.95 1.85
CA TRP A 165 -0.07 1.61 0.52
C TRP A 165 -0.55 2.61 -0.55
N ALA A 166 -1.81 3.04 -0.48
CA ALA A 166 -2.44 3.88 -1.49
C ALA A 166 -1.72 5.21 -1.64
N TYR A 167 -1.29 5.81 -0.52
CA TYR A 167 -0.59 7.09 -0.50
C TYR A 167 0.69 7.12 -1.35
N PRO A 168 1.75 6.34 -1.03
CA PRO A 168 2.95 6.35 -1.86
C PRO A 168 2.68 5.84 -3.28
N PHE A 169 1.79 4.85 -3.45
CA PHE A 169 1.45 4.37 -4.77
C PHE A 169 0.85 5.48 -5.65
N SER A 170 -0.07 6.29 -5.12
CA SER A 170 -0.63 7.43 -5.86
C SER A 170 0.42 8.50 -6.13
N VAL A 171 1.28 8.81 -5.15
CA VAL A 171 2.35 9.81 -5.32
C VAL A 171 3.24 9.44 -6.51
N TYR A 172 3.75 8.21 -6.56
CA TYR A 172 4.61 7.78 -7.66
C TYR A 172 3.87 7.65 -8.99
N TRP A 173 2.59 7.30 -8.99
CA TRP A 173 1.79 7.31 -10.23
C TRP A 173 1.69 8.74 -10.81
N TRP A 174 1.39 9.74 -9.97
CA TRP A 174 1.36 11.14 -10.39
C TRP A 174 2.75 11.62 -10.83
N THR A 175 3.82 11.21 -10.15
CA THR A 175 5.21 11.50 -10.56
C THR A 175 5.51 11.00 -11.96
N LEU A 176 5.00 9.82 -12.35
CA LEU A 176 5.27 9.23 -13.65
C LEU A 176 4.42 9.82 -14.78
N TYR A 177 3.15 10.11 -14.52
CA TYR A 177 2.17 10.38 -15.57
C TYR A 177 1.65 11.82 -15.62
N TYR A 178 1.96 12.63 -14.62
CA TYR A 178 1.57 14.04 -14.55
C TYR A 178 2.76 14.96 -14.38
N TYR A 179 3.61 14.71 -13.38
CA TYR A 179 4.81 15.51 -13.16
C TYR A 179 5.88 15.15 -14.20
N LYS A 180 6.54 16.17 -14.79
CA LYS A 180 7.46 15.99 -15.93
C LYS A 180 8.91 15.68 -15.52
N ASN A 181 9.14 15.26 -14.28
CA ASN A 181 10.47 15.14 -13.67
C ASN A 181 10.72 13.79 -12.97
N ALA A 182 10.11 12.71 -13.47
CA ALA A 182 10.32 11.37 -12.91
C ALA A 182 11.79 10.92 -13.01
N SER A 183 12.35 10.51 -11.87
CA SER A 183 13.64 9.84 -11.80
C SER A 183 13.49 8.33 -12.03
N PRO A 184 14.56 7.59 -12.39
CA PRO A 184 14.50 6.14 -12.53
C PRO A 184 13.99 5.41 -11.29
N LEU A 185 14.25 5.94 -10.09
CA LEU A 185 13.77 5.36 -8.83
C LEU A 185 12.25 5.47 -8.69
N ASP A 186 11.63 6.52 -9.22
CA ASP A 186 10.17 6.68 -9.15
C ASP A 186 9.45 5.58 -9.94
N TYR A 187 10.03 5.13 -11.06
CA TYR A 187 9.53 3.97 -11.79
C TYR A 187 9.61 2.68 -10.96
N VAL A 188 10.73 2.48 -10.24
CA VAL A 188 10.90 1.31 -9.37
C VAL A 188 9.84 1.31 -8.28
N TYR A 189 9.61 2.45 -7.63
CA TYR A 189 8.59 2.56 -6.58
C TYR A 189 7.18 2.36 -7.13
N TYR A 190 6.84 2.98 -8.26
CA TYR A 190 5.54 2.78 -8.89
C TYR A 190 5.27 1.30 -9.21
N TRP A 191 6.17 0.66 -9.96
CA TRP A 191 5.99 -0.73 -10.37
C TRP A 191 6.02 -1.71 -9.20
N ALA A 192 6.83 -1.46 -8.17
CA ALA A 192 6.81 -2.25 -6.94
C ALA A 192 5.45 -2.15 -6.22
N GLY A 193 4.90 -0.94 -6.11
CA GLY A 193 3.59 -0.68 -5.52
C GLY A 193 2.46 -1.35 -6.32
N PHE A 194 2.49 -1.22 -7.65
CA PHE A 194 1.56 -1.87 -8.56
C PHE A 194 1.60 -3.40 -8.42
N LEU A 195 2.80 -3.99 -8.50
CA LEU A 195 2.99 -5.43 -8.37
C LEU A 195 2.52 -5.97 -7.02
N ALA A 196 2.74 -5.22 -5.93
CA ALA A 196 2.30 -5.64 -4.60
C ALA A 196 0.79 -5.91 -4.55
N VAL A 197 -0.04 -5.07 -5.18
CA VAL A 197 -1.50 -5.26 -5.24
C VAL A 197 -1.94 -6.16 -6.40
N ALA A 198 -1.31 -6.09 -7.56
CA ALA A 198 -1.58 -7.02 -8.67
C ALA A 198 -1.41 -8.48 -8.24
N LEU A 199 -0.36 -8.79 -7.46
CA LEU A 199 -0.17 -10.12 -6.86
C LEU A 199 -1.31 -10.47 -5.89
N ARG A 200 -1.88 -9.51 -5.15
CA ARG A 200 -3.05 -9.78 -4.29
C ARG A 200 -4.29 -10.10 -5.10
N ILE A 201 -4.52 -9.39 -6.20
CA ILE A 201 -5.63 -9.68 -7.11
C ILE A 201 -5.45 -11.08 -7.72
N ALA A 202 -4.25 -11.42 -8.18
CA ALA A 202 -3.95 -12.75 -8.72
C ALA A 202 -4.11 -13.86 -7.66
N ALA A 203 -3.61 -13.65 -6.43
CA ALA A 203 -3.77 -14.58 -5.32
C ALA A 203 -5.26 -14.77 -4.94
N TRP A 204 -6.03 -13.68 -4.96
CA TRP A 204 -7.48 -13.73 -4.75
C TRP A 204 -8.19 -14.51 -5.87
N GLY A 205 -7.81 -14.29 -7.13
CA GLY A 205 -8.30 -15.06 -8.28
C GLY A 205 -8.03 -16.56 -8.13
N LYS A 206 -6.81 -16.95 -7.76
CA LYS A 206 -6.42 -18.35 -7.52
C LYS A 206 -7.23 -19.04 -6.40
N GLN A 207 -7.71 -18.27 -5.41
CA GLN A 207 -8.50 -18.82 -4.30
C GLN A 207 -9.98 -19.07 -4.67
N ARG A 208 -10.44 -18.45 -5.76
CA ARG A 208 -11.80 -18.58 -6.29
C ARG A 208 -11.92 -19.83 -7.16
N GLU A 209 -13.14 -20.27 -7.39
CA GLU A 209 -13.38 -21.42 -8.27
C GLU A 209 -13.33 -21.01 -9.73
N HIS A 210 -12.84 -21.93 -10.56
CA HIS A 210 -12.90 -21.82 -12.01
C HIS A 210 -14.03 -22.71 -12.50
N THR A 211 -15.26 -22.19 -12.43
CA THR A 211 -16.41 -22.83 -13.07
C THR A 211 -16.40 -22.50 -14.57
N GLU A 212 -16.97 -23.36 -15.41
CA GLU A 212 -17.20 -23.01 -16.81
C GLU A 212 -18.03 -21.73 -16.92
N ARG A 213 -17.41 -20.66 -17.44
CA ARG A 213 -18.06 -19.40 -17.77
C ARG A 213 -18.40 -19.36 -19.26
N HIS A 214 -19.50 -18.70 -19.60
CA HIS A 214 -19.81 -18.35 -20.99
C HIS A 214 -18.62 -17.66 -21.65
N ILE A 215 -18.37 -17.99 -22.92
CA ILE A 215 -17.23 -17.48 -23.71
C ILE A 215 -17.19 -15.94 -23.66
N ALA A 216 -18.34 -15.27 -23.76
CA ALA A 216 -18.45 -13.82 -23.66
C ALA A 216 -17.86 -13.25 -22.35
N LEU A 217 -18.14 -13.88 -21.20
CA LEU A 217 -17.60 -13.45 -19.89
C LEU A 217 -16.10 -13.71 -19.79
N LYS A 218 -15.60 -14.80 -20.38
CA LYS A 218 -14.16 -15.08 -20.45
C LYS A 218 -13.44 -14.02 -21.29
N CYS A 219 -13.95 -13.71 -22.48
CA CYS A 219 -13.40 -12.67 -23.33
C CYS A 219 -13.43 -11.30 -22.64
N ALA A 220 -14.56 -10.93 -22.04
CA ALA A 220 -14.68 -9.67 -21.29
C ALA A 220 -13.68 -9.60 -20.13
N GLY A 221 -13.52 -10.68 -19.36
CA GLY A 221 -12.58 -10.75 -18.25
C GLY A 221 -11.11 -10.60 -18.68
N ILE A 222 -10.71 -11.29 -19.75
CA ILE A 222 -9.36 -11.18 -20.33
C ILE A 222 -9.12 -9.76 -20.86
N SER A 223 -10.09 -9.20 -21.60
CA SER A 223 -9.99 -7.83 -22.13
C SER A 223 -9.85 -6.80 -21.02
N LEU A 224 -10.59 -6.93 -19.91
CA LEU A 224 -10.45 -6.03 -18.76
C LEU A 224 -9.07 -6.12 -18.09
N ILE A 225 -8.53 -7.34 -17.92
CA ILE A 225 -7.17 -7.52 -17.38
C ILE A 225 -6.14 -6.90 -18.32
N ALA A 226 -6.23 -7.18 -19.63
CA ALA A 226 -5.32 -6.62 -20.63
C ALA A 226 -5.39 -5.08 -20.66
N ALA A 227 -6.60 -4.52 -20.65
CA ALA A 227 -6.82 -3.07 -20.60
C ALA A 227 -6.22 -2.46 -19.32
N GLY A 228 -6.41 -3.10 -18.16
CA GLY A 228 -5.81 -2.63 -16.91
C GLY A 228 -4.28 -2.69 -16.92
N VAL A 229 -3.67 -3.76 -17.45
CA VAL A 229 -2.21 -3.84 -17.59
C VAL A 229 -1.68 -2.76 -18.54
N ILE A 230 -2.31 -2.57 -19.71
CA ILE A 230 -1.92 -1.52 -20.66
C ILE A 230 -2.07 -0.14 -20.02
N ALA A 231 -3.21 0.16 -19.42
CA ALA A 231 -3.49 1.43 -18.75
C ALA A 231 -2.49 1.73 -17.62
N SER A 232 -2.00 0.70 -16.93
CA SER A 232 -0.98 0.86 -15.89
C SER A 232 0.36 1.36 -16.42
N ALA A 233 0.69 1.13 -17.69
CA ALA A 233 1.93 1.59 -18.31
C ALA A 233 1.74 2.90 -19.10
N THR A 234 0.51 3.18 -19.55
CA THR A 234 0.20 4.29 -20.48
C THR A 234 -0.59 5.43 -19.85
N GLY A 235 -0.41 5.68 -18.55
CA GLY A 235 -1.10 6.75 -17.81
C GLY A 235 -1.10 8.10 -18.55
N PHE A 236 0.04 8.47 -19.15
CA PHE A 236 0.19 9.72 -19.92
C PHE A 236 -0.79 9.88 -21.10
N LEU A 237 -1.35 8.78 -21.64
CA LEU A 237 -2.32 8.83 -22.74
C LEU A 237 -3.74 9.17 -22.28
N TRP A 238 -4.11 8.85 -21.05
CA TRP A 238 -5.49 8.91 -20.58
C TRP A 238 -5.71 9.74 -19.32
N GLN A 239 -4.65 10.01 -18.54
CA GLN A 239 -4.68 10.78 -17.29
C GLN A 239 -5.40 12.11 -17.48
N LYS A 240 -4.96 12.94 -18.42
CA LYS A 240 -5.54 14.26 -18.68
C LYS A 240 -7.05 14.18 -18.98
N THR A 241 -7.43 13.30 -19.90
CA THR A 241 -8.84 13.10 -20.28
C THR A 241 -9.66 12.62 -19.08
N MET A 242 -9.10 11.74 -18.25
CA MET A 242 -9.78 11.23 -17.07
C MET A 242 -9.95 12.31 -15.99
N THR A 243 -8.94 13.15 -15.75
CA THR A 243 -9.05 14.30 -14.86
C THR A 243 -10.13 15.24 -15.35
N GLU A 244 -10.08 15.66 -16.62
CA GLU A 244 -11.10 16.54 -17.21
C GLU A 244 -12.50 15.95 -17.04
N LEU A 245 -12.69 14.68 -17.41
CA LEU A 245 -13.99 14.01 -17.31
C LEU A 245 -14.50 13.93 -15.87
N THR A 246 -13.63 13.60 -14.92
CA THR A 246 -14.01 13.46 -13.51
C THR A 246 -14.27 14.80 -12.85
N THR A 247 -13.59 15.88 -13.25
CA THR A 247 -13.76 17.21 -12.64
C THR A 247 -14.72 18.14 -13.39
N ILE A 248 -15.38 17.70 -14.47
CA ILE A 248 -16.44 18.49 -15.13
C ILE A 248 -17.56 18.88 -14.13
N PRO A 249 -18.09 17.96 -13.30
CA PRO A 249 -19.10 18.33 -12.31
C PRO A 249 -18.46 19.10 -11.14
N THR A 250 -19.05 20.22 -10.74
CA THR A 250 -18.55 21.08 -9.65
C THR A 250 -18.37 20.32 -8.35
N TRP A 251 -19.35 19.50 -7.97
CA TRP A 251 -19.28 18.68 -6.75
C TRP A 251 -18.04 17.78 -6.72
N SER A 252 -17.60 17.28 -7.88
CA SER A 252 -16.44 16.40 -8.00
C SER A 252 -15.13 17.19 -8.02
N ALA A 253 -15.11 18.35 -8.68
CA ALA A 253 -13.97 19.27 -8.61
C ALA A 253 -13.70 19.69 -7.16
N ASP A 254 -14.75 19.95 -6.38
CA ASP A 254 -14.64 20.31 -4.96
C ASP A 254 -14.02 19.17 -4.13
N LEU A 255 -14.29 17.91 -4.47
CA LEU A 255 -13.68 16.74 -3.80
C LEU A 255 -12.16 16.70 -3.94
N VAL A 256 -11.58 17.26 -5.01
CA VAL A 256 -10.12 17.30 -5.22
C VAL A 256 -9.41 18.01 -4.07
N LEU A 257 -10.10 18.93 -3.39
CA LEU A 257 -9.55 19.73 -2.29
C LEU A 257 -9.50 19.00 -0.94
N TRP A 258 -10.35 18.00 -0.71
CA TRP A 258 -10.53 17.43 0.63
C TRP A 258 -10.72 15.91 0.70
N LEU A 259 -11.06 15.23 -0.40
CA LEU A 259 -11.23 13.79 -0.41
C LEU A 259 -9.90 13.10 -0.74
N PRO A 260 -9.33 12.30 0.20
CA PRO A 260 -8.12 11.53 -0.04
C PRO A 260 -8.16 10.77 -1.35
N PHE A 261 -7.09 10.90 -2.13
CA PHE A 261 -6.87 10.18 -3.38
C PHE A 261 -7.86 10.47 -4.53
N TRP A 262 -8.86 11.35 -4.37
CA TRP A 262 -9.77 11.73 -5.46
C TRP A 262 -8.97 12.37 -6.62
N PRO A 263 -9.25 12.04 -7.90
CA PRO A 263 -10.35 11.21 -8.45
C PRO A 263 -10.07 9.71 -8.63
N PHE A 264 -9.17 9.15 -7.82
CA PHE A 264 -8.78 7.74 -7.83
C PHE A 264 -8.16 7.23 -9.14
N GLU A 265 -7.69 8.14 -10.01
CA GLU A 265 -7.00 7.82 -11.26
C GLU A 265 -5.89 6.76 -11.11
N PRO A 266 -4.95 6.87 -10.14
CA PRO A 266 -3.88 5.88 -9.98
C PRO A 266 -4.37 4.44 -9.82
N PHE A 267 -5.60 4.25 -9.31
CA PHE A 267 -6.13 2.94 -8.93
C PHE A 267 -6.97 2.29 -10.05
N LEU A 268 -7.37 3.04 -11.08
CA LEU A 268 -8.19 2.53 -12.19
C LEU A 268 -7.59 1.29 -12.86
N PRO A 269 -6.28 1.22 -13.17
CA PRO A 269 -5.68 0.01 -13.76
C PRO A 269 -5.88 -1.24 -12.89
N LEU A 270 -5.67 -1.13 -11.58
CA LEU A 270 -5.85 -2.22 -10.63
C LEU A 270 -7.32 -2.60 -10.47
N PHE A 271 -8.23 -1.63 -10.54
CA PHE A 271 -9.67 -1.88 -10.52
C PHE A 271 -10.12 -2.70 -11.75
N LEU A 272 -9.64 -2.34 -12.95
CA LEU A 272 -9.91 -3.10 -14.18
C LEU A 272 -9.39 -4.55 -14.08
N ILE A 273 -8.18 -4.75 -13.57
CA ILE A 273 -7.61 -6.09 -13.35
C ILE A 273 -8.45 -6.88 -12.33
N GLY A 274 -8.91 -6.22 -11.27
CA GLY A 274 -9.79 -6.80 -10.26
C GLY A 274 -11.13 -7.26 -10.84
N LEU A 275 -11.80 -6.40 -11.61
CA LEU A 275 -13.06 -6.71 -12.28
C LEU A 275 -12.90 -7.82 -13.31
N GLY A 276 -11.84 -7.78 -14.12
CA GLY A 276 -11.55 -8.83 -15.08
C GLY A 276 -11.31 -10.18 -14.39
N THR A 277 -10.54 -10.19 -13.30
CA THR A 277 -10.34 -11.40 -12.46
C THR A 277 -11.65 -11.91 -11.88
N MET A 278 -12.55 -11.01 -11.45
CA MET A 278 -13.87 -11.37 -10.95
C MET A 278 -14.76 -11.99 -12.03
N ALA A 279 -14.71 -11.47 -13.27
CA ALA A 279 -15.46 -12.02 -14.40
C ALA A 279 -14.99 -13.44 -14.75
N LEU A 280 -13.68 -13.71 -14.60
CA LEU A 280 -13.07 -15.02 -14.88
C LEU A 280 -13.29 -16.08 -13.79
N THR A 281 -13.74 -15.69 -12.59
CA THR A 281 -13.75 -16.60 -11.43
C THR A 281 -15.07 -16.54 -10.65
N THR A 282 -15.45 -17.63 -9.99
CA THR A 282 -16.67 -17.75 -9.18
C THR A 282 -16.36 -17.73 -7.68
N SER A 283 -17.25 -17.14 -6.89
CA SER A 283 -17.14 -17.21 -5.43
C SER A 283 -17.46 -18.62 -4.95
N LYS A 284 -16.58 -19.21 -4.13
CA LYS A 284 -16.74 -20.54 -3.51
C LYS A 284 -18.04 -20.72 -2.71
N LYS A 285 -18.72 -19.62 -2.32
CA LYS A 285 -19.98 -19.67 -1.56
C LYS A 285 -21.19 -20.23 -2.33
N HIS A 286 -21.09 -20.47 -3.64
CA HIS A 286 -22.20 -20.97 -4.46
C HIS A 286 -22.04 -22.40 -4.99
N ALA A 287 -21.05 -23.15 -4.52
CA ALA A 287 -20.80 -24.52 -5.01
C ALA A 287 -21.63 -25.63 -4.35
N ASP A 288 -22.53 -25.32 -3.40
CA ASP A 288 -23.40 -26.34 -2.81
C ASP A 288 -24.89 -25.95 -2.75
N PRO A 289 -25.67 -26.26 -3.81
CA PRO A 289 -27.13 -26.17 -3.78
C PRO A 289 -27.79 -27.24 -2.88
N ARG A 290 -27.06 -28.27 -2.41
CA ARG A 290 -27.63 -29.40 -1.65
C ARG A 290 -27.63 -29.18 -0.13
N ALA A 291 -26.85 -28.22 0.37
CA ALA A 291 -26.86 -27.87 1.79
C ALA A 291 -28.12 -27.08 2.23
N ALA A 292 -28.95 -26.60 1.29
CA ALA A 292 -30.14 -25.80 1.59
C ALA A 292 -31.43 -26.62 1.83
N SER A 293 -31.42 -27.95 1.67
CA SER A 293 -32.65 -28.77 1.73
C SER A 293 -32.77 -29.74 2.92
N THR A 294 -31.88 -29.66 3.91
CA THR A 294 -31.97 -30.52 5.12
C THR A 294 -32.18 -29.71 6.40
N GLN A 295 -33.28 -28.97 6.44
CA GLN A 295 -33.98 -28.68 7.69
C GLN A 295 -35.42 -29.16 7.54
N LYS A 296 -35.65 -30.44 7.86
CA LYS A 296 -36.98 -30.89 8.31
C LYS A 296 -37.04 -30.71 9.82
N PRO A 297 -38.12 -30.13 10.38
CA PRO A 297 -38.31 -30.04 11.81
C PRO A 297 -38.77 -31.41 12.33
N GLN A 298 -38.12 -31.92 13.38
CA GLN A 298 -38.70 -32.96 14.22
C GLN A 298 -38.50 -32.56 15.68
N LEU A 299 -39.64 -32.22 16.27
CA LEU A 299 -40.11 -32.33 17.66
C LEU A 299 -39.05 -32.42 18.76
#